data_AF-F3GGG0-F1
#
_entry.id   AF-F3GGG0-F1
#
_cell.length_a   1.000
_cell.length_b   1.000
_cell.length_c   1.000
_cell.angle_alpha   90.00
_cell.angle_beta   90.00
_cell.angle_gamma   90.00
#
_symmetry.space_group_name_H-M   'P 1'
#
loop_
_entity.id
_entity.type
_entity.pdbx_description
1 polymer ?
#
loop_
_entity_poly.entity_id
_entity_poly.type
_entity_poly.pdbx_seq_one_letter_code
_entity_poly.pdbx_strand_id
1 'polypeptide(L)'
;MELPADDKFLKALAVALVDHSNGTLKDIAQAAGVSKATLNRFCGTRANLVELLLNHASDLMNQMVADADLQHAPPLEALQRLVDNHLMHREMLVFLVFQWRPDSLDESSGGRRWLPYSDALDAFFLRGQREGLFRIDVGAAVLTE
;
A
#
# COMPACT_ATOMS: atom_id res chain seq x y z
N MET A 1 -23.93 -7.20 2.78
CA MET A 1 -22.92 -8.28 2.91
C MET A 1 -22.11 -8.24 1.63
N GLU A 2 -21.15 -7.32 1.56
CA GLU A 2 -20.20 -7.24 0.45
C GLU A 2 -19.19 -8.37 0.63
N LEU A 3 -19.05 -9.22 -0.38
CA LEU A 3 -17.96 -10.18 -0.41
C LEU A 3 -16.67 -9.35 -0.48
N PRO A 4 -15.70 -9.52 0.43
CA PRO A 4 -14.40 -8.91 0.26
C PRO A 4 -13.89 -9.36 -1.10
N ALA A 5 -13.60 -8.40 -1.98
CA ALA A 5 -13.02 -8.71 -3.28
C ALA A 5 -11.75 -9.53 -3.05
N ASP A 6 -11.62 -10.64 -3.78
CA ASP A 6 -10.44 -11.51 -3.74
C ASP A 6 -9.17 -10.65 -3.94
N ASP A 7 -8.17 -10.78 -3.06
CA ASP A 7 -6.91 -10.01 -3.12
C ASP A 7 -6.24 -10.15 -4.50
N LYS A 8 -6.36 -11.33 -5.12
CA LYS A 8 -5.88 -11.56 -6.48
C LYS A 8 -6.58 -10.67 -7.51
N PHE A 9 -7.88 -10.46 -7.34
CA PHE A 9 -8.67 -9.59 -8.22
C PHE A 9 -8.28 -8.11 -8.04
N LEU A 10 -8.07 -7.67 -6.80
CA LEU A 10 -7.62 -6.30 -6.52
C LEU A 10 -6.22 -6.03 -7.06
N LYS A 11 -5.28 -6.98 -6.90
CA LYS A 11 -3.95 -6.91 -7.52
C LYS A 11 -4.01 -6.82 -9.04
N ALA A 12 -4.87 -7.63 -9.68
CA ALA A 12 -5.05 -7.56 -11.13
C ALA A 12 -5.59 -6.20 -11.60
N LEU A 13 -6.52 -5.60 -10.85
CA LEU A 13 -7.04 -4.26 -11.13
C LEU A 13 -5.99 -3.17 -10.92
N ALA A 14 -5.14 -3.29 -9.89
CA ALA A 14 -4.03 -2.38 -9.63
C ALA A 14 -3.03 -2.36 -10.79
N VAL A 15 -2.61 -3.55 -11.26
CA VAL A 15 -1.75 -3.69 -12.46
C VAL A 15 -2.41 -3.09 -13.70
N ALA A 16 -3.66 -3.45 -13.96
CA ALA A 16 -4.41 -2.93 -15.11
C ALA A 16 -4.53 -1.39 -15.12
N LEU A 17 -4.66 -0.77 -13.94
CA LEU A 17 -4.71 0.69 -13.81
C LEU A 17 -3.38 1.38 -14.13
N VAL A 18 -2.27 0.75 -13.77
CA VAL A 18 -0.92 1.23 -14.08
C VAL A 18 -0.64 1.08 -15.58
N ASP A 19 -0.90 -0.10 -16.13
CA ASP A 19 -0.68 -0.40 -17.55
C ASP A 19 -1.57 0.45 -18.47
N HIS A 20 -2.80 0.72 -18.05
CA HIS A 20 -3.77 1.54 -18.78
C HIS A 20 -4.05 2.87 -18.07
N SER A 21 -2.98 3.59 -17.71
CA SER A 21 -3.03 4.89 -17.02
C SER A 21 -4.04 5.88 -17.61
N ASN A 22 -4.02 6.06 -18.94
CA ASN A 22 -4.93 6.94 -19.68
C ASN A 22 -6.13 6.20 -20.31
N GLY A 23 -6.31 4.92 -19.99
CA GLY A 23 -7.36 4.07 -20.52
C GLY A 23 -8.71 4.30 -19.85
N THR A 24 -9.76 3.85 -20.53
CA THR A 24 -11.13 3.86 -20.01
C THR A 24 -11.34 2.73 -19.00
N LEU A 25 -12.43 2.81 -18.23
CA LEU A 25 -12.84 1.71 -17.33
C LEU A 25 -13.06 0.38 -18.09
N LYS A 26 -13.36 0.45 -19.39
CA LYS A 26 -13.47 -0.74 -20.25
C LYS A 26 -12.10 -1.38 -20.49
N ASP A 27 -11.08 -0.58 -20.75
CA ASP A 27 -9.71 -1.05 -21.01
C ASP A 27 -9.14 -1.72 -19.75
N ILE A 28 -9.36 -1.09 -18.59
CA ILE A 28 -9.01 -1.65 -17.28
C ILE A 28 -9.72 -2.99 -17.03
N ALA A 29 -11.03 -3.07 -17.30
CA ALA A 29 -11.79 -4.31 -17.12
C ALA A 29 -11.22 -5.45 -17.99
N GLN A 30 -10.93 -5.16 -19.27
CA GLN A 30 -10.37 -6.13 -20.20
C GLN A 30 -8.99 -6.62 -19.73
N ALA A 31 -8.11 -5.72 -19.30
CA ALA A 31 -6.78 -6.07 -18.79
C ALA A 31 -6.85 -6.89 -17.49
N ALA A 32 -7.79 -6.59 -16.60
CA ALA A 32 -8.04 -7.36 -15.38
C ALA A 32 -8.80 -8.68 -15.61
N GLY A 33 -9.12 -9.03 -16.87
CA GLY A 33 -9.80 -10.27 -17.22
C GLY A 33 -11.28 -10.34 -16.83
N VAL A 34 -11.94 -9.19 -16.66
CA VAL A 34 -13.36 -9.11 -16.28
C VAL A 34 -14.20 -8.32 -17.28
N SER A 35 -15.52 -8.53 -17.26
CA SER A 35 -16.41 -7.75 -18.12
C SER A 35 -16.53 -6.29 -17.64
N LYS A 36 -16.74 -5.35 -18.58
CA LYS A 36 -17.07 -3.95 -18.25
C LYS A 36 -18.27 -3.86 -17.29
N ALA A 37 -19.30 -4.69 -17.48
CA ALA A 37 -20.47 -4.69 -16.62
C ALA A 37 -20.14 -5.13 -15.18
N THR A 38 -19.25 -6.11 -15.03
CA THR A 38 -18.76 -6.57 -13.72
C THR A 38 -18.00 -5.45 -13.02
N LEU A 39 -17.01 -4.85 -13.70
CA LEU A 39 -16.21 -3.78 -13.10
C LEU A 39 -17.06 -2.54 -12.78
N ASN A 40 -18.01 -2.20 -13.64
CA ASN A 40 -18.93 -1.10 -13.42
C ASN A 40 -19.85 -1.33 -12.21
N ARG A 41 -20.35 -2.55 -11.99
CA ARG A 41 -21.10 -2.87 -10.76
C ARG A 41 -20.21 -2.83 -9.51
N PHE A 42 -18.92 -3.17 -9.66
CA PHE A 42 -17.97 -3.23 -8.56
C PHE A 42 -17.57 -1.83 -8.05
N CYS A 43 -17.24 -0.91 -8.95
CA CYS A 43 -16.73 0.41 -8.56
C CYS A 43 -17.51 1.60 -9.15
N GLY A 44 -18.28 1.41 -10.22
CA GLY A 44 -19.02 2.46 -10.93
C GLY A 44 -18.13 3.38 -11.77
N THR A 45 -17.06 3.91 -11.20
CA THR A 45 -16.17 4.89 -11.86
C THR A 45 -14.71 4.54 -11.65
N ARG A 46 -13.85 5.09 -12.51
CA ARG A 46 -12.39 4.98 -12.36
C ARG A 46 -11.90 5.62 -11.06
N ALA A 47 -12.49 6.76 -10.66
CA ALA A 47 -12.13 7.43 -9.41
C ALA A 47 -12.45 6.56 -8.19
N ASN A 48 -13.64 5.96 -8.16
CA ASN A 48 -14.02 5.03 -7.10
C ASN A 48 -13.13 3.78 -7.06
N LEU A 49 -12.70 3.27 -8.23
CA LEU A 49 -11.76 2.15 -8.29
C LEU A 49 -10.41 2.53 -7.66
N VAL A 50 -9.89 3.73 -7.97
CA VAL A 50 -8.64 4.22 -7.39
C VAL A 50 -8.77 4.34 -5.86
N GLU A 51 -9.84 4.96 -5.36
CA GLU A 51 -10.06 5.07 -3.90
C GLU A 51 -10.18 3.71 -3.22
N LEU A 52 -10.89 2.76 -3.84
CA LEU A 52 -11.02 1.40 -3.32
C LEU A 52 -9.66 0.71 -3.21
N LEU A 53 -8.82 0.83 -4.24
CA LEU A 53 -7.47 0.26 -4.23
C LEU A 53 -6.53 0.97 -3.26
N LEU A 54 -6.67 2.29 -3.07
CA LEU A 54 -5.91 3.03 -2.06
C LEU A 54 -6.29 2.59 -0.64
N ASN A 55 -7.57 2.34 -0.36
CA ASN A 55 -8.01 1.78 0.92
C ASN A 55 -7.45 0.38 1.14
N HIS A 56 -7.59 -0.50 0.13
CA HIS A 56 -7.03 -1.87 0.21
C HIS A 56 -5.51 -1.86 0.42
N ALA A 57 -4.79 -0.98 -0.29
CA ALA A 57 -3.36 -0.84 -0.12
C ALA A 57 -3.01 -0.37 1.31
N SER A 58 -3.76 0.57 1.87
CA SER A 58 -3.59 1.01 3.26
C SER A 58 -3.78 -0.14 4.26
N ASP A 59 -4.80 -0.96 4.07
CA ASP A 59 -5.05 -2.14 4.92
C ASP A 59 -3.91 -3.15 4.80
N LEU A 60 -3.43 -3.40 3.58
CA LEU A 60 -2.28 -4.27 3.34
C LEU A 60 -1.02 -3.74 4.02
N MET A 61 -0.69 -2.46 3.90
CA MET A 61 0.50 -1.87 4.53
C MET A 61 0.47 -2.04 6.05
N ASN A 62 -0.68 -1.84 6.68
CA ASN A 62 -0.86 -2.07 8.11
C ASN A 62 -0.75 -3.56 8.49
N GLN A 63 -1.26 -4.46 7.64
CA GLN A 63 -1.10 -5.90 7.83
C GLN A 63 0.38 -6.31 7.74
N MET A 64 1.14 -5.77 6.80
CA MET A 64 2.59 -6.07 6.67
C MET A 64 3.38 -5.67 7.92
N VAL A 65 3.03 -4.54 8.53
CA VAL A 65 3.61 -4.09 9.80
C VAL A 65 3.29 -5.08 10.94
N ALA A 66 2.04 -5.54 11.01
CA ALA A 66 1.63 -6.52 12.01
C ALA A 66 2.34 -7.87 11.81
N ASP A 67 2.38 -8.38 10.57
CA ASP A 67 2.99 -9.67 10.22
C ASP A 67 4.51 -9.67 10.42
N ALA A 68 5.16 -8.52 10.24
CA ALA A 68 6.58 -8.36 10.50
C ALA A 68 6.92 -8.33 12.01
N ASP A 69 5.91 -8.18 12.88
CA ASP A 69 6.05 -7.98 14.33
C ASP A 69 7.09 -6.90 14.65
N LEU A 70 6.91 -5.73 14.01
CA LEU A 70 7.84 -4.61 14.13
C LEU A 70 8.02 -4.13 15.57
N GLN A 71 7.15 -4.50 16.53
CA GLN A 71 7.26 -4.08 17.93
C GLN A 71 8.14 -5.00 18.78
N HIS A 72 8.10 -6.32 18.56
CA HIS A 72 8.72 -7.27 19.47
C HIS A 72 9.84 -8.11 18.84
N ALA A 73 9.84 -8.29 17.52
CA ALA A 73 10.86 -9.08 16.86
C ALA A 73 12.24 -8.37 16.86
N PRO A 74 13.35 -9.13 16.80
CA PRO A 74 14.68 -8.57 16.60
C PRO A 74 14.71 -7.65 15.37
N PRO A 75 15.25 -6.42 15.44
CA PRO A 75 15.04 -5.43 14.38
C PRO A 75 15.46 -5.87 12.98
N LEU A 76 16.57 -6.60 12.84
CA LEU A 76 17.00 -7.11 11.54
C LEU A 76 16.04 -8.18 10.98
N GLU A 77 15.52 -9.07 11.82
CA GLU A 77 14.53 -10.06 11.41
C GLU A 77 13.21 -9.40 11.03
N ALA A 78 12.76 -8.43 11.84
CA ALA A 78 11.52 -7.69 11.58
C ALA A 78 11.61 -6.89 10.27
N LEU A 79 12.74 -6.23 10.02
CA LEU A 79 12.99 -5.51 8.76
C LEU A 79 13.01 -6.47 7.57
N GLN A 80 13.63 -7.65 7.70
CA GLN A 80 13.63 -8.65 6.64
C GLN A 80 12.22 -9.14 6.31
N ARG A 81 11.43 -9.49 7.34
CA ARG A 81 10.01 -9.87 7.16
C ARG A 81 9.20 -8.76 6.51
N LEU A 82 9.42 -7.52 6.93
CA LEU A 82 8.76 -6.36 6.34
C LEU A 82 9.09 -6.24 4.85
N VAL A 83 10.36 -6.34 4.46
CA VAL A 83 10.77 -6.30 3.05
C VAL A 83 10.15 -7.46 2.25
N ASP A 84 10.18 -8.68 2.79
CA ASP A 84 9.59 -9.85 2.13
C ASP A 84 8.07 -9.67 1.92
N ASN A 85 7.38 -9.11 2.93
CA ASN A 85 5.96 -8.78 2.85
C ASN A 85 5.68 -7.72 1.77
N HIS A 86 6.51 -6.67 1.67
CA HIS A 86 6.40 -5.68 0.59
C HIS A 86 6.56 -6.33 -0.79
N LEU A 87 7.55 -7.22 -0.96
CA LEU A 87 7.80 -7.93 -2.21
C LEU A 87 6.64 -8.88 -2.60
N MET A 88 5.97 -9.47 -1.62
CA MET A 88 4.79 -10.33 -1.84
C MET A 88 3.58 -9.55 -2.38
N HIS A 89 3.51 -8.24 -2.14
CA HIS A 89 2.44 -7.36 -2.61
C HIS A 89 2.94 -6.28 -3.57
N ARG A 90 4.04 -6.54 -4.29
CA ARG A 90 4.70 -5.59 -5.21
C ARG A 90 3.75 -4.92 -6.22
N GLU A 91 2.71 -5.61 -6.67
CA GLU A 91 1.72 -5.07 -7.62
C GLU A 91 0.99 -3.86 -7.02
N MET A 92 0.66 -3.93 -5.73
CA MET A 92 0.04 -2.82 -5.00
C MET A 92 1.04 -1.69 -4.77
N LEU A 93 2.31 -2.01 -4.48
CA LEU A 93 3.35 -0.99 -4.32
C LEU A 93 3.60 -0.21 -5.61
N VAL A 94 3.65 -0.89 -6.76
CA VAL A 94 3.77 -0.23 -8.06
C VAL A 94 2.56 0.69 -8.31
N PHE A 95 1.35 0.25 -7.96
CA PHE A 95 0.17 1.10 -8.02
C PHE A 95 0.27 2.33 -7.11
N LEU A 96 0.77 2.19 -5.88
CA LEU A 96 0.96 3.32 -4.97
C LEU A 96 1.98 4.33 -5.51
N VAL A 97 3.12 3.86 -6.01
CA VAL A 97 4.12 4.71 -6.66
C VAL A 97 3.51 5.45 -7.86
N PHE A 98 2.66 4.78 -8.63
CA PHE A 98 1.97 5.40 -9.76
C PHE A 98 0.91 6.44 -9.34
N GLN A 99 0.24 6.25 -8.20
CA GLN A 99 -0.73 7.21 -7.67
C GLN A 99 -0.08 8.36 -6.88
N TRP A 100 1.21 8.28 -6.60
CA TRP A 100 1.91 9.27 -5.77
C TRP A 100 1.80 10.69 -6.34
N ARG A 101 1.51 11.64 -5.45
CA ARG A 101 1.51 13.08 -5.70
C ARG A 101 2.23 13.80 -4.57
N PRO A 102 2.75 15.01 -4.80
CA PRO A 102 3.43 15.78 -3.74
C PRO A 102 2.59 15.99 -2.49
N ASP A 103 1.26 16.02 -2.62
CA ASP A 103 0.30 16.22 -1.53
C ASP A 103 -0.29 14.90 -0.99
N SER A 104 0.15 13.73 -1.46
CA SER A 104 -0.48 12.45 -1.08
C SER A 104 -0.35 12.07 0.41
N LEU A 105 0.56 12.71 1.15
CA LEU A 105 0.66 12.58 2.62
C LEU A 105 -0.07 13.70 3.39
N ASP A 106 -0.59 14.73 2.70
CA ASP A 106 -1.41 15.75 3.35
C ASP A 106 -2.74 15.14 3.84
N GLU A 107 -3.14 15.46 5.06
CA GLU A 107 -4.41 15.04 5.64
C GLU A 107 -5.61 15.45 4.78
N SER A 108 -5.51 16.61 4.12
CA SER A 108 -6.56 17.16 3.26
C SER A 108 -6.73 16.35 1.96
N SER A 109 -5.66 15.69 1.52
CA SER A 109 -5.58 14.83 0.33
C SER A 109 -5.64 13.33 0.66
N GLY A 110 -6.08 12.98 1.87
CA GLY A 110 -6.30 11.59 2.28
C GLY A 110 -5.09 10.90 2.91
N GLY A 111 -4.03 11.65 3.22
CA GLY A 111 -2.79 11.15 3.82
C GLY A 111 -2.97 10.47 5.19
N ARG A 112 -4.03 10.82 5.93
CA ARG A 112 -4.36 10.22 7.24
C ARG A 112 -4.46 8.70 7.22
N ARG A 113 -4.78 8.08 6.07
CA ARG A 113 -4.83 6.61 5.94
C ARG A 113 -3.47 5.95 6.17
N TRP A 114 -2.38 6.65 5.88
CA TRP A 114 -1.01 6.15 5.96
C TRP A 114 -0.36 6.37 7.33
N LEU A 115 -0.96 7.22 8.19
CA LEU A 115 -0.41 7.53 9.52
C LEU A 115 -0.10 6.29 10.35
N PRO A 116 -0.99 5.28 10.48
CA PRO A 116 -0.68 4.10 11.29
C PRO A 116 0.55 3.32 10.81
N TYR A 117 0.75 3.25 9.49
CA TYR A 117 1.94 2.62 8.90
C TYR A 117 3.21 3.44 9.19
N SER A 118 3.15 4.76 8.97
CA SER A 118 4.27 5.68 9.22
C SER A 118 4.67 5.69 10.69
N ASP A 119 3.71 5.79 11.60
CA ASP A 119 3.93 5.80 13.05
C ASP A 119 4.60 4.50 13.52
N ALA A 120 4.21 3.36 12.93
CA ALA A 120 4.80 2.07 13.25
C ALA A 120 6.26 1.95 12.78
N LEU A 121 6.59 2.48 11.60
CA LEU A 121 7.95 2.54 11.10
C LEU A 121 8.82 3.49 11.93
N ASP A 122 8.31 4.67 12.28
CA ASP A 122 9.01 5.62 13.14
C ASP A 122 9.35 5.01 14.50
N ALA A 123 8.38 4.35 15.13
CA ALA A 123 8.58 3.65 16.39
C ALA A 123 9.60 2.51 16.26
N PHE A 124 9.56 1.77 15.14
CA PHE A 124 10.51 0.69 14.85
C PHE A 124 11.95 1.20 14.71
N PHE A 125 12.18 2.21 13.87
CA PHE A 125 13.51 2.78 13.66
C PHE A 125 14.03 3.45 14.92
N LEU A 126 13.19 4.17 15.67
CA LEU A 126 13.56 4.75 16.95
C LEU A 126 14.00 3.68 17.96
N ARG A 127 13.32 2.53 18.02
CA ARG A 127 13.73 1.41 18.86
C ARG A 127 15.09 0.87 18.42
N GLY A 128 15.29 0.57 17.14
CA GLY A 128 16.56 0.04 16.65
C GLY A 128 17.72 1.02 16.81
N GLN A 129 17.48 2.33 16.76
CA GLN A 129 18.47 3.36 17.10
C GLN A 129 18.85 3.32 18.59
N ARG A 130 17.87 3.19 19.50
CA ARG A 130 18.13 3.05 20.95
C ARG A 130 18.90 1.78 21.30
N GLU A 131 18.72 0.72 20.52
CA GLU A 131 19.45 -0.54 20.63
C GLU A 131 20.83 -0.52 19.94
N GLY A 132 21.18 0.59 19.26
CA GLY A 132 22.47 0.75 18.59
C GLY A 132 22.59 -0.02 17.26
N LEU A 133 21.48 -0.48 16.69
CA LEU A 133 21.42 -1.27 15.45
C LEU A 133 21.26 -0.40 14.20
N PHE A 134 20.62 0.77 14.33
CA PHE A 134 20.50 1.74 13.25
C PHE A 134 21.33 2.99 13.51
N ARG A 135 21.82 3.60 12.43
CA ARG A 135 22.58 4.85 12.49
C ARG A 135 21.71 5.98 13.05
N ILE A 136 22.29 6.82 13.89
CA ILE A 136 21.59 7.90 14.59
C ILE A 136 21.72 9.26 13.90
N ASP A 137 22.63 9.37 12.94
CA ASP A 137 22.85 10.57 12.14
C ASP A 137 21.83 10.73 11.00
N VAL A 138 20.96 9.73 10.82
CA VAL A 138 19.73 9.82 10.02
C VAL A 138 18.56 9.68 10.98
N GLY A 139 17.68 10.69 11.05
CA GLY A 139 16.52 10.64 11.96
C GLY A 139 15.55 9.52 11.57
N ALA A 140 14.83 8.95 12.54
CA ALA A 140 13.86 7.87 12.31
C ALA A 140 12.82 8.23 11.23
N ALA A 141 12.27 9.45 11.27
CA ALA A 141 11.34 9.94 10.24
C ALA A 141 11.95 9.92 8.83
N VAL A 142 13.26 10.21 8.70
CA VAL A 142 13.96 10.17 7.40
C VAL A 142 14.22 8.73 6.92
N LEU A 143 14.18 7.74 7.81
CA LEU A 143 14.23 6.32 7.43
C LEU A 143 12.86 5.77 7.03
N THR A 144 11.79 6.46 7.42
CA THR A 144 10.39 6.12 7.14
C THR A 144 9.89 6.71 5.82
N GLU A 145 10.34 7.92 5.47
CA GLU A 145 10.02 8.66 4.23
C GLU A 145 10.84 8.21 3.01
#